data_AF-A0A936ENQ2-F1
#
_entry.id   AF-A0A936ENQ2-F1
#
_cell.length_a   1.000
_cell.length_b   1.000
_cell.length_c   1.000
_cell.angle_alpha   90.00
_cell.angle_beta   90.00
_cell.angle_gamma   90.00
#
_symmetry.space_group_name_H-M   'P 1'
#
loop_
_entity.id
_entity.type
_entity.pdbx_description
1 polymer ?
#
loop_
_entity_poly.entity_id
_entity_poly.type
_entity_poly.pdbx_seq_one_letter_code
_entity_poly.pdbx_strand_id
1 'polypeptide(L)'
;MVYTPALAEGCIAGVMRRNLIEKLTAAGYKLVEGKVTVDELLDAEEVFLTNSIYNLRWVQSIGDKQYTNRQTQKIYAAFFSTN
;
A
#
# COMPACT_ATOMS: atom_id res chain seq x y z
N MET A 1 5.54 9.23 -0.34
CA MET A 1 5.75 8.61 0.98
C MET A 1 4.64 7.58 1.15
N VAL A 2 4.93 6.39 1.69
CA VAL A 2 3.97 5.29 1.82
C VAL A 2 3.61 5.11 3.28
N TYR A 3 2.32 4.97 3.58
CA TYR A 3 1.81 4.73 4.93
C TYR A 3 1.14 3.37 5.00
N THR A 4 1.29 2.69 6.14
CA THR A 4 0.57 1.45 6.42
C THR A 4 0.20 1.40 7.90
N PRO A 5 -1.01 0.89 8.26
CA PRO A 5 -1.37 0.67 9.64
C PRO A 5 -0.35 -0.22 10.35
N ALA A 6 0.08 0.16 11.55
CA ALA A 6 0.92 -0.66 12.41
C ALA A 6 0.19 -1.92 12.89
N LEU A 7 0.92 -2.98 13.21
CA LEU A 7 0.32 -4.21 13.78
C LEU A 7 -0.46 -3.94 15.08
N ALA A 8 -0.04 -2.93 15.85
CA ALA A 8 -0.74 -2.51 17.07
C ALA A 8 -2.17 -1.99 16.83
N GLU A 9 -2.48 -1.55 15.61
CA GLU A 9 -3.83 -1.12 15.20
C GLU A 9 -4.76 -2.32 14.89
N GLY A 10 -4.30 -3.55 15.12
CA GLY A 10 -5.10 -4.77 14.98
C GLY A 10 -5.10 -5.41 13.60
N CYS A 11 -4.21 -4.98 12.69
CA CYS A 11 -4.09 -5.59 11.37
C CYS A 11 -3.30 -6.91 11.40
N ILE A 12 -3.57 -7.79 10.43
CA ILE A 12 -2.87 -9.08 10.32
C ILE A 12 -1.43 -8.85 9.88
N ALA A 13 -0.47 -9.51 10.53
CA ALA A 13 0.94 -9.55 10.14
C ALA A 13 1.17 -10.37 8.86
N GLY A 14 0.65 -9.89 7.73
CA GLY A 14 0.69 -10.58 6.46
C GLY A 14 2.11 -10.73 5.89
N VAL A 15 2.46 -11.92 5.42
CA VAL A 15 3.76 -12.21 4.78
C VAL A 15 3.99 -11.30 3.57
N MET A 16 2.95 -11.08 2.77
CA MET A 16 3.01 -10.20 1.60
C MET A 16 3.28 -8.74 1.99
N ARG A 17 2.64 -8.26 3.06
CA ARG A 17 2.86 -6.92 3.62
C ARG A 17 4.33 -6.74 4.02
N ARG A 18 4.90 -7.69 4.76
CA ARG A 18 6.32 -7.65 5.15
C ARG A 18 7.24 -7.59 3.93
N ASN A 19 7.02 -8.48 2.95
CA ASN A 19 7.83 -8.50 1.73
C ASN A 19 7.73 -7.18 0.93
N LEU A 20 6.54 -6.59 0.86
CA LEU A 20 6.33 -5.31 0.18
C LEU A 20 7.04 -4.15 0.91
N ILE A 21 6.97 -4.10 2.24
CA ILE A 21 7.69 -3.10 3.05
C ILE A 21 9.20 -3.18 2.80
N GLU A 22 9.77 -4.39 2.80
CA GLU A 22 11.20 -4.63 2.52
C GLU A 22 11.57 -4.15 1.10
N LYS A 23 10.81 -4.55 0.08
CA LYS A 23 11.05 -4.15 -1.32
C LYS A 23 10.94 -2.64 -1.53
N LEU A 24 9.92 -2.00 -0.96
CA LEU A 24 9.73 -0.55 -1.06
C LEU A 24 10.89 0.21 -0.39
N THR A 25 11.29 -0.22 0.81
CA THR A 25 12.40 0.40 1.53
C THR A 25 13.71 0.24 0.75
N ALA A 26 13.98 -0.95 0.22
CA ALA A 26 15.16 -1.22 -0.62
C ALA A 26 15.17 -0.39 -1.91
N ALA A 27 14.01 -0.09 -2.49
CA ALA A 27 13.86 0.77 -3.65
C ALA A 27 13.87 2.29 -3.32
N GLY A 28 14.15 2.67 -2.06
CA GLY A 28 14.31 4.06 -1.63
C GLY A 28 13.00 4.78 -1.27
N TYR A 29 11.88 4.07 -1.16
CA TYR A 29 10.63 4.68 -0.68
C TYR A 29 10.70 4.93 0.83
N LYS A 30 10.27 6.13 1.24
CA LYS A 30 10.00 6.41 2.65
C LYS A 30 8.69 5.75 3.05
N LEU A 31 8.76 4.80 3.99
CA LEU A 31 7.61 4.08 4.52
C LEU A 31 7.42 4.40 6.02
N VAL A 32 6.18 4.67 6.41
CA VAL A 32 5.79 4.88 7.80
C VAL A 32 4.77 3.83 8.20
N GLU A 33 5.12 3.05 9.21
CA GLU A 33 4.22 2.12 9.89
C GLU A 33 3.71 2.82 11.15
N GLY A 34 2.41 3.05 11.23
CA GLY A 34 1.82 3.84 12.32
C GLY A 34 0.31 3.80 12.31
N LYS A 35 -0.31 4.67 13.11
CA LYS A 35 -1.75 4.91 13.04
C LYS A 35 -2.09 5.61 11.73
N VAL A 36 -3.11 5.12 11.03
CA VAL A 36 -3.67 5.77 9.83
C VAL A 36 -5.13 6.06 10.10
N THR A 37 -5.47 7.34 10.13
CA THR A 37 -6.83 7.82 10.35
C THR A 37 -7.67 7.75 9.07
N VAL A 38 -8.99 7.86 9.22
CA VAL A 38 -9.90 7.88 8.07
C VAL A 38 -9.66 9.12 7.21
N ASP A 39 -9.41 10.27 7.83
CA ASP A 39 -9.16 11.53 7.10
C ASP A 39 -7.86 11.43 6.27
N GLU A 40 -6.78 10.90 6.85
CA GLU A 40 -5.53 10.64 6.11
C GLU A 40 -5.71 9.65 4.96
N LEU A 41 -6.58 8.65 5.13
CA LEU A 41 -6.92 7.70 4.08
C LEU A 41 -7.68 8.39 2.93
N LEU A 42 -8.63 9.29 3.25
CA LEU A 42 -9.42 10.04 2.26
C LEU A 42 -8.63 11.15 1.56
N ASP A 43 -7.60 11.67 2.22
CA ASP A 43 -6.67 12.67 1.68
C ASP A 43 -5.53 12.05 0.86
N ALA A 44 -5.35 10.73 0.92
CA ALA A 44 -4.31 10.04 0.16
C ALA A 44 -4.45 10.25 -1.36
N GLU A 45 -3.31 10.34 -2.06
CA GLU A 45 -3.28 10.42 -3.53
C GLU A 45 -3.69 9.10 -4.20
N GLU A 46 -3.24 7.99 -3.61
CA GLU A 46 -3.48 6.63 -4.08
C GLU A 46 -3.61 5.67 -2.89
N VAL A 47 -4.46 4.66 -3.03
CA VAL A 47 -4.68 3.62 -2.01
C VAL A 47 -4.57 2.25 -2.66
N PHE A 48 -3.96 1.29 -1.95
CA PHE A 48 -3.90 -0.10 -2.39
C PHE A 48 -4.01 -1.08 -1.22
N LEU A 49 -4.42 -2.29 -1.55
CA LEU A 49 -4.48 -3.45 -0.66
C LEU A 49 -3.37 -4.44 -1.03
N THR A 50 -2.92 -5.22 -0.07
CA THR A 50 -1.95 -6.30 -0.30
C THR A 50 -2.35 -7.58 0.43
N ASN A 51 -2.26 -8.71 -0.27
CA ASN A 51 -2.41 -10.03 0.31
C ASN A 51 -1.64 -11.07 -0.53
N SER A 52 -1.51 -12.30 -0.03
CA SER A 52 -0.73 -13.36 -0.69
C SER A 52 -1.37 -13.96 -1.94
N ILE A 53 -2.65 -13.68 -2.21
CA ILE A 53 -3.38 -14.25 -3.36
C ILE A 53 -3.30 -13.30 -4.56
N TYR A 54 -3.50 -12.00 -4.33
CA TYR A 54 -3.59 -10.97 -5.36
C TYR A 54 -2.39 -10.03 -5.38
N ASN A 55 -1.37 -10.28 -4.55
CA ASN A 55 -0.18 -9.45 -4.35
C ASN A 55 -0.52 -8.01 -3.93
N LEU A 56 -0.86 -7.17 -4.92
CA LEU A 56 -1.17 -5.76 -4.76
C LEU A 56 -2.36 -5.38 -5.65
N ARG A 57 -3.37 -4.74 -5.06
CA ARG A 57 -4.59 -4.28 -5.76
C ARG A 57 -4.88 -2.85 -5.38
N TRP A 58 -4.92 -1.94 -6.35
CA TRP A 58 -5.28 -0.55 -6.12
C TRP A 58 -6.78 -0.40 -5.80
N VAL A 59 -7.12 0.67 -5.09
CA VAL A 59 -8.50 1.03 -4.71
C VAL A 59 -8.92 2.23 -5.55
N GLN A 60 -10.02 2.09 -6.28
CA GLN A 60 -10.53 3.15 -7.15
C GLN A 60 -11.25 4.25 -6.39
N SER A 61 -12.08 3.89 -5.40
CA SER A 61 -12.82 4.85 -4.61
C SER A 61 -13.08 4.36 -3.19
N ILE A 62 -13.24 5.32 -2.28
CA ILE A 62 -13.73 5.12 -0.91
C ILE A 62 -14.76 6.22 -0.65
N GLY A 63 -16.02 5.83 -0.46
CA GLY A 63 -17.13 6.80 -0.45
C GLY A 63 -17.17 7.59 -1.76
N ASP A 64 -17.25 8.91 -1.65
CA ASP A 64 -17.28 9.83 -2.80
C ASP A 64 -15.89 10.20 -3.33
N LYS A 65 -14.81 9.79 -2.64
CA LYS A 65 -13.43 10.07 -3.05
C LYS A 65 -13.00 9.08 -4.13
N GLN A 66 -12.50 9.61 -5.25
CA GLN A 66 -11.87 8.87 -6.33
C GLN A 66 -10.35 9.01 -6.26
N TYR A 67 -9.63 7.92 -6.49
CA TYR A 67 -8.17 7.88 -6.47
C TYR A 67 -7.59 7.63 -7.85
N THR A 68 -6.32 8.00 -8.02
CA THR A 68 -5.51 7.56 -9.16
C THR A 68 -4.58 6.43 -8.73
N ASN A 69 -3.83 5.81 -9.65
CA ASN A 69 -3.01 4.64 -9.33
C ASN A 69 -1.67 4.62 -10.08
N ARG A 70 -1.15 5.78 -10.49
CA ARG A 70 0.08 5.86 -11.30
C ARG A 70 1.29 5.31 -10.55
N GLN A 71 1.45 5.64 -9.28
CA GLN A 71 2.56 5.16 -8.44
C GLN A 71 2.36 3.69 -8.08
N THR A 72 1.12 3.29 -7.81
CA THR A 72 0.73 1.92 -7.50
C THR A 72 1.01 0.99 -8.68
N GLN A 73 0.72 1.41 -9.91
CA GLN A 73 1.07 0.67 -11.13
C GLN A 73 2.58 0.52 -11.30
N LYS A 74 3.38 1.57 -11.01
CA LYS A 74 4.85 1.48 -11.05
C LYS A 74 5.38 0.48 -10.02
N ILE A 75 4.86 0.52 -8.79
CA ILE A 75 5.23 -0.44 -7.73
C ILE A 75 4.89 -1.87 -8.17
N TYR A 76 3.70 -2.05 -8.76
CA TYR A 76 3.29 -3.35 -9.28
C TYR A 76 4.24 -3.85 -10.37
N ALA A 77 4.55 -3.00 -11.35
CA ALA A 77 5.44 -3.33 -12.45
C ALA A 77 6.87 -3.66 -11.98
N ALA A 78 7.37 -2.94 -10.99
CA ALA A 78 8.72 -3.14 -10.46
C ALA A 78 8.87 -4.47 -9.69
N PHE A 79 7.82 -4.95 -9.03
CA PHE A 79 7.94 -6.04 -8.05
C PHE A 79 7.14 -7.30 -8.37
N PHE A 80 6.16 -7.23 -9.26
CA PHE A 80 5.19 -8.29 -9.51
C PHE A 80 4.92 -8.56 -11.00
N SER A 81 5.51 -7.78 -11.92
CA SER A 81 5.51 -8.15 -13.34
C SER A 81 6.52 -9.27 -13.59
N THR A 82 6.04 -10.40 -14.07
CA THR A 82 6.88 -11.47 -14.63
C THR A 82 7.44 -11.01 -15.98
N ASN A 83 8.70 -11.33 -16.27
CA ASN A 83 9.21 -11.34 -17.64
C ASN A 83 8.45 -12.35 -18.49
#